data_AF-A0A4U0VHL2-F1
#
_entry.id   AF-A0A4U0VHL2-F1
#
_cell.length_a   1.000
_cell.length_b   1.000
_cell.length_c   1.000
_cell.angle_alpha   90.00
_cell.angle_beta   90.00
_cell.angle_gamma   90.00
#
_symmetry.space_group_name_H-M   'P 1'
#
loop_
_entity.id
_entity.type
_entity.pdbx_description
1 polymer ?
#
loop_
_entity_poly.entity_id
_entity_poly.type
_entity_poly.pdbx_seq_one_letter_code
_entity_poly.pdbx_strand_id
1 'polypeptide(L)'
;MTAALLGYSATFMRYAMAVTPRNYLLFGCHIVNFSAQTTQAYRYMNYHYMGGNQAALQARAKEGLAQAEGSLEGAASSAERMAREAKAKVEGGARDLAAQAKVQADKVMR
;
A
#
# COMPACT_ATOMS: atom_id res chain seq x y z
N MET A 1 23.00 -3.72 18.89
CA MET A 1 22.89 -2.49 19.70
C MET A 1 21.84 -2.59 20.80
N THR A 2 20.64 -3.13 20.53
CA THR A 2 19.51 -3.14 21.47
C THR A 2 19.80 -3.82 22.82
N ALA A 3 20.41 -5.02 22.81
CA ALA A 3 20.75 -5.71 24.07
C ALA A 3 21.78 -4.94 24.92
N ALA A 4 22.82 -4.38 24.28
CA ALA A 4 23.84 -3.59 24.96
C ALA A 4 23.24 -2.32 25.59
N LEU A 5 22.32 -1.63 24.90
CA LEU A 5 21.69 -0.41 25.39
C LEU A 5 20.63 -0.66 26.48
N LEU A 6 19.97 -1.82 26.45
CA LEU A 6 19.13 -2.29 27.56
C LEU A 6 19.96 -2.53 28.83
N GLY A 7 21.10 -3.22 28.70
CA GLY A 7 22.05 -3.44 29.79
C GLY A 7 22.61 -2.13 30.35
N TYR A 8 23.03 -1.22 29.46
CA TYR A 8 23.44 0.14 29.81
C TYR A 8 22.34 0.84 30.63
N SER A 9 21.12 0.96 30.10
CA SER A 9 20.03 1.66 30.80
C SER A 9 19.70 1.04 32.16
N ALA A 10 19.75 -0.29 32.30
CA ALA A 10 19.57 -0.96 33.59
C ALA A 10 20.65 -0.58 34.62
N THR A 11 21.92 -0.53 34.20
CA THR A 11 23.02 -0.10 35.10
C THR A 11 22.85 1.35 35.56
N PHE A 12 22.47 2.27 34.66
CA PHE A 12 22.24 3.68 35.03
C PHE A 12 21.02 3.88 35.93
N MET A 13 19.94 3.11 35.73
CA MET A 13 18.81 3.11 36.67
C MET A 13 19.20 2.64 38.07
N ARG A 14 20.01 1.57 38.17
CA ARG A 14 20.55 1.09 39.45
C ARG A 14 21.40 2.15 40.13
N TYR A 15 22.26 2.82 39.36
CA TYR A 15 23.13 3.89 39.84
C TYR A 15 22.32 5.10 40.35
N ALA A 16 21.32 5.56 39.59
CA ALA A 16 20.47 6.70 39.94
C ALA A 16 19.74 6.52 41.29
N MET A 17 19.45 5.28 41.68
CA MET A 17 18.85 4.91 42.97
C MET A 17 19.86 4.58 44.07
N ALA A 18 21.11 4.30 43.71
CA ALA A 18 22.19 3.96 44.64
C ALA A 18 22.93 5.19 45.19
N VAL A 19 22.98 6.29 44.43
CA VAL A 19 23.66 7.52 44.84
C VAL A 19 22.82 8.35 45.82
N THR A 20 23.49 9.06 46.72
CA THR A 20 22.85 9.97 47.69
C THR A 20 23.33 11.41 47.45
N PRO A 21 22.42 12.37 47.24
CA PRO A 21 20.96 12.22 47.15
C PRO A 21 20.51 11.47 45.89
N ARG A 22 19.38 10.74 45.95
CA ARG A 22 18.87 9.94 44.82
C ARG A 22 18.41 10.84 43.67
N ASN A 23 18.69 10.42 42.43
CA ASN A 23 18.36 11.18 41.23
C ASN A 23 17.19 10.54 40.46
N TYR A 24 15.96 10.94 40.82
CA TYR A 24 14.74 10.43 40.19
C TYR A 24 14.56 10.86 38.73
N LEU A 25 15.11 12.01 38.32
CA LEU A 25 15.04 12.47 36.93
C LEU A 25 15.85 11.57 36.00
N LEU A 26 17.08 11.24 36.38
CA LEU A 26 17.91 10.30 35.62
C LEU A 26 17.27 8.91 35.59
N PHE A 27 16.73 8.44 36.72
CA PHE A 27 16.00 7.17 36.77
C PHE A 27 14.83 7.15 35.79
N GLY A 28 13.99 8.19 35.79
CA GLY A 28 12.86 8.32 34.87
C GLY A 28 13.28 8.34 33.40
N CYS A 29 14.32 9.10 33.06
CA CYS A 29 14.87 9.13 31.70
C CYS A 29 15.32 7.73 31.24
N HIS A 30 16.06 7.01 32.07
CA HIS A 30 16.53 5.67 31.71
C HIS A 30 15.41 4.62 31.66
N ILE A 31 14.34 4.76 32.46
CA ILE A 31 13.13 3.93 32.33
C ILE A 31 12.48 4.11 30.97
N VAL A 32 12.27 5.36 30.54
CA VAL A 32 11.62 5.65 29.26
C VAL A 32 12.47 5.12 28.11
N ASN A 33 13.78 5.34 28.17
CA ASN A 33 14.72 4.84 27.17
C ASN A 33 14.72 3.30 27.10
N PHE A 34 14.78 2.63 28.26
CA PHE A 34 14.71 1.17 28.35
C PHE A 34 13.40 0.62 27.79
N SER A 35 12.27 1.28 28.07
CA SER A 35 10.94 0.88 27.59
C SER A 35 10.84 0.97 26.08
N ALA A 36 11.24 2.11 25.49
CA ALA A 36 11.24 2.30 24.04
C ALA A 36 12.12 1.24 23.34
N GLN A 37 13.28 0.94 23.93
CA GLN A 37 14.23 -0.02 23.39
C GLN A 37 13.75 -1.47 23.53
N THR A 38 13.01 -1.78 24.59
CA THR A 38 12.34 -3.08 24.77
C THR A 38 11.24 -3.28 23.74
N THR A 39 10.42 -2.25 23.48
CA THR A 39 9.42 -2.30 22.40
C THR A 39 10.08 -2.53 21.04
N GLN A 40 11.20 -1.85 20.76
CA GLN A 40 11.94 -2.08 19.53
C GLN A 40 12.52 -3.50 19.44
N ALA A 41 13.05 -4.04 20.54
CA ALA A 41 13.53 -5.42 20.62
C ALA A 41 12.39 -6.42 20.35
N TYR A 42 11.22 -6.19 20.95
CA TYR A 42 10.03 -7.01 20.74
C TYR A 42 9.59 -6.99 19.26
N ARG A 43 9.50 -5.81 18.66
CA ARG A 43 9.15 -5.67 17.23
C ARG A 43 10.13 -6.42 16.33
N TYR A 44 11.43 -6.32 16.62
CA TYR A 44 12.47 -7.04 15.89
C TYR A 44 12.30 -8.56 16.04
N MET A 45 12.10 -9.06 17.26
CA MET A 45 11.89 -10.49 17.50
C MET A 45 10.62 -11.00 16.82
N ASN A 46 9.53 -10.24 16.91
CA ASN A 46 8.28 -10.59 16.27
C ASN A 46 8.46 -10.72 14.74
N TYR A 47 9.19 -9.77 14.14
CA TYR A 47 9.45 -9.79 12.70
C TYR A 47 10.35 -10.98 12.30
N HIS A 48 11.50 -11.18 12.96
CA HIS A 48 12.48 -12.15 12.50
C HIS A 48 12.28 -13.57 13.02
N TYR A 49 11.75 -13.75 14.22
CA TYR A 49 11.71 -15.04 14.90
C TYR A 49 10.31 -15.55 15.21
N MET A 50 9.28 -14.70 15.22
CA MET A 50 7.89 -15.10 15.53
C MET A 50 6.97 -15.05 14.31
N GLY A 51 7.54 -15.11 13.09
CA GLY A 51 6.75 -15.20 11.85
C GLY A 51 6.16 -13.87 11.35
N GLY A 52 6.44 -12.74 12.00
CA GLY A 52 5.99 -11.42 11.57
C GLY A 52 6.48 -11.03 10.17
N ASN A 53 7.65 -11.52 9.74
CA ASN A 53 8.15 -11.32 8.38
C ASN A 53 7.27 -12.04 7.34
N GLN A 54 6.84 -13.28 7.62
CA GLN A 54 5.95 -14.00 6.70
C GLN A 54 4.59 -13.30 6.60
N ALA A 55 4.03 -12.87 7.74
CA ALA A 55 2.79 -12.10 7.75
C ALA A 55 2.91 -10.78 6.98
N ALA A 56 4.02 -10.06 7.15
CA ALA A 56 4.30 -8.83 6.41
C ALA A 56 4.45 -9.07 4.91
N LEU A 57 5.15 -10.13 4.50
CA LEU A 57 5.31 -10.51 3.10
C LEU A 57 3.96 -10.89 2.47
N GLN A 58 3.14 -11.67 3.17
CA GLN A 58 1.80 -12.03 2.71
C GLN A 58 0.88 -10.80 2.59
N ALA A 59 0.93 -9.86 3.53
CA ALA A 59 0.18 -8.62 3.46
C ALA A 59 0.59 -7.79 2.23
N ARG A 60 1.89 -7.63 2.00
CA ARG A 60 2.40 -6.92 0.82
C ARG A 60 2.06 -7.62 -0.49
N ALA A 61 2.08 -8.95 -0.52
CA ALA A 61 1.65 -9.71 -1.68
C ALA A 61 0.16 -9.51 -1.99
N LYS A 62 -0.71 -9.51 -0.96
CA LYS A 62 -2.14 -9.22 -1.12
C LYS A 62 -2.41 -7.80 -1.61
N GLU A 63 -1.71 -6.80 -1.05
CA GLU A 63 -1.82 -5.41 -1.50
C GLU A 63 -1.36 -5.25 -2.96
N GLY A 64 -0.23 -5.88 -3.32
CA GLY A 64 0.26 -5.88 -4.70
C GLY A 64 -0.68 -6.56 -5.69
N LEU A 65 -1.30 -7.68 -5.30
CA LEU A 65 -2.32 -8.37 -6.09
C LEU A 65 -3.56 -7.49 -6.28
N ALA A 66 -4.09 -6.89 -5.21
CA ALA A 66 -5.25 -6.00 -5.29
C ALA A 66 -4.96 -4.78 -6.19
N GLN A 67 -3.76 -4.21 -6.12
CA GLN A 67 -3.34 -3.10 -6.98
C GLN A 67 -3.22 -3.52 -8.46
N ALA A 68 -2.73 -4.74 -8.71
CA ALA A 68 -2.64 -5.30 -10.06
C ALA A 68 -4.04 -5.58 -10.64
N GLU A 69 -4.94 -6.18 -9.85
CA GLU A 69 -6.34 -6.43 -10.24
C GLU A 69 -7.06 -5.14 -10.60
N GLY A 70 -6.97 -4.10 -9.76
CA GLY A 70 -7.59 -2.80 -10.05
C GLY A 70 -7.02 -2.13 -11.31
N SER A 71 -5.72 -2.29 -11.57
CA SER A 71 -5.08 -1.79 -12.80
C SER A 71 -5.57 -2.55 -14.04
N LEU A 72 -5.76 -3.88 -13.92
CA LEU A 72 -6.29 -4.72 -14.99
C LEU A 72 -7.75 -4.39 -15.31
N GLU A 73 -8.60 -4.22 -14.30
CA GLU A 73 -10.01 -3.82 -14.48
C GLU A 73 -10.13 -2.43 -15.11
N GLY A 74 -9.28 -1.49 -14.70
CA GLY A 74 -9.21 -0.17 -15.33
C GLY A 74 -8.83 -0.25 -16.82
N ALA A 75 -7.85 -1.09 -17.17
CA ALA A 75 -7.45 -1.32 -18.55
C ALA A 75 -8.56 -2.03 -19.36
N ALA A 76 -9.19 -3.06 -18.80
CA ALA A 76 -10.25 -3.82 -19.44
C ALA A 76 -11.50 -2.98 -19.72
N SER A 77 -11.95 -2.18 -18.74
CA SER A 77 -13.09 -1.27 -18.90
C SER A 77 -12.83 -0.15 -19.93
N SER A 78 -11.60 0.36 -19.99
CA SER A 78 -11.18 1.32 -21.02
C SER A 78 -11.19 0.69 -22.42
N ALA A 79 -10.67 -0.54 -22.56
CA ALA A 79 -10.70 -1.30 -23.80
C ALA A 79 -12.13 -1.59 -24.28
N GLU A 80 -13.03 -2.01 -23.37
CA GLU A 80 -14.45 -2.20 -23.69
C GLU A 80 -15.14 -0.90 -24.15
N ARG A 81 -14.85 0.24 -23.50
CA ARG A 81 -15.41 1.53 -23.92
C ARG A 81 -14.95 1.91 -25.33
N MET A 82 -13.65 1.77 -25.62
CA MET A 82 -13.11 2.05 -26.96
C MET A 82 -13.73 1.12 -28.02
N ALA A 83 -13.91 -0.17 -27.70
CA ALA A 83 -14.54 -1.13 -28.61
C ALA A 83 -16.02 -0.78 -28.88
N ARG A 84 -16.78 -0.38 -27.86
CA ARG A 84 -18.18 0.05 -28.02
C ARG A 84 -18.30 1.33 -28.82
N GLU A 85 -17.44 2.33 -28.57
CA GLU A 85 -17.41 3.57 -29.35
C GLU A 85 -17.05 3.32 -30.81
N ALA A 86 -16.07 2.45 -31.08
CA ALA A 86 -15.70 2.05 -32.44
C ALA A 86 -16.88 1.37 -33.15
N LYS A 87 -17.56 0.42 -32.48
CA LYS A 87 -18.75 -0.25 -33.03
C LYS A 87 -19.88 0.74 -33.33
N ALA A 88 -20.15 1.68 -32.43
CA ALA A 88 -21.18 2.70 -32.62
C ALA A 88 -20.87 3.63 -33.80
N LYS A 89 -19.60 4.03 -34.00
CA LYS A 89 -19.19 4.83 -35.17
C LYS A 89 -19.35 4.08 -36.49
N VAL A 90 -19.02 2.79 -36.53
CA VAL A 90 -19.18 1.95 -37.73
C VAL A 90 -20.66 1.79 -38.08
N GLU A 91 -21.52 1.49 -37.11
CA GLU A 91 -22.96 1.36 -37.32
C GLU A 91 -23.60 2.70 -37.76
N GLY A 92 -23.18 3.82 -37.15
CA GLY A 92 -23.63 5.15 -37.54
C GLY A 92 -23.23 5.50 -38.97
N GLY A 93 -21.95 5.34 -39.31
CA GLY A 93 -21.44 5.61 -40.66
C GLY A 93 -22.08 4.72 -41.73
N ALA A 94 -22.36 3.45 -41.44
CA ALA A 94 -23.08 2.56 -42.35
C ALA A 94 -24.53 3.02 -42.60
N ARG A 95 -25.22 3.52 -41.57
CA ARG A 95 -26.58 4.08 -41.70
C ARG A 95 -26.58 5.37 -42.51
N ASP A 96 -25.61 6.24 -42.29
CA ASP A 96 -25.47 7.50 -43.03
C ASP A 96 -25.15 7.26 -44.51
N LEU A 97 -24.25 6.31 -44.81
CA LEU A 97 -23.96 5.90 -46.19
C LEU A 97 -25.20 5.31 -46.88
N ALA A 98 -25.94 4.45 -46.18
CA ALA A 98 -27.17 3.87 -46.71
C ALA A 98 -28.24 4.94 -46.97
N ALA A 99 -28.34 5.94 -46.09
CA ALA A 99 -29.24 7.08 -46.29
C ALA A 99 -28.82 7.92 -47.51
N GLN A 100 -27.53 8.24 -47.65
CA GLN A 100 -27.01 8.98 -48.81
C GLN A 100 -27.22 8.22 -50.12
N ALA A 101 -26.96 6.92 -50.15
CA ALA A 101 -27.18 6.10 -51.34
C ALA A 101 -28.66 6.09 -51.77
N LYS A 102 -29.58 6.06 -50.80
CA LYS A 102 -31.03 6.10 -51.06
C LYS A 102 -31.48 7.45 -51.62
N VAL A 103 -30.96 8.55 -51.06
CA VAL A 103 -31.21 9.92 -51.56
C VAL A 103 -30.64 10.12 -52.97
N GLN A 104 -29.45 9.57 -53.25
CA GLN A 104 -28.82 9.63 -54.57
C GLN A 104 -29.62 8.84 -55.61
N ALA A 105 -30.14 7.66 -55.25
CA ALA A 105 -30.97 6.84 -56.12
C ALA A 105 -32.31 7.53 -56.48
N ASP A 106 -32.98 8.16 -55.50
CA ASP A 106 -34.21 8.93 -55.73
C ASP A 106 -34.01 10.13 -56.66
N LYS A 107 -32.83 10.75 -56.64
CA LYS A 107 -32.47 11.85 -57.56
C LYS A 107 -32.22 11.39 -58.99
N VAL A 108 -31.80 10.14 -59.21
CA VAL A 108 -31.51 9.58 -60.54
C VAL A 108 -32.77 8.98 -61.19
N MET A 109 -33.76 8.58 -60.37
CA MET A 109 -35.05 8.03 -60.81
C MET A 109 -36.14 9.08 -61.11
N ARG A 110 -35.85 10.37 -60.93
CA ARG A 110 -36.70 11.51 -61.31
C ARG A 110 -36.10 12.25 -62.51
#